data_AF-A0A3C0PP15-F1
#
_entry.id   AF-A0A3C0PP15-F1
#
_cell.length_a   1.000
_cell.length_b   1.000
_cell.length_c   1.000
_cell.angle_alpha   90.00
_cell.angle_beta   90.00
_cell.angle_gamma   90.00
#
_symmetry.space_group_name_H-M   'P 1'
#
loop_
_entity.id
_entity.type
_entity.pdbx_description
1 polymer ?
#
loop_
_entity_poly.entity_id
_entity_poly.type
_entity_poly.pdbx_seq_one_letter_code
_entity_poly.pdbx_strand_id
1 'polypeptide(L)'
;MMLARAIHFDESDMNVFHSPARTGEWCISGGFEFSNWSEGDLTGKARQAFSNGWLGAETFGRVTFVAVTKVEPVEYETIKQALAQHFVQMYGAPSLEAAGQVVEDELSHMIELCNDQDPNTLLTVARELTDSGVKESFRMIESQDAGLDQFAIHGSLDEEGHSH
;
A
#
# COMPACT_ATOMS: atom_id res chain seq x y z
N MET A 1 11.99 4.34 12.31
CA MET A 1 10.97 3.32 12.00
C MET A 1 10.74 3.33 10.51
N MET A 2 10.44 2.17 9.95
CA MET A 2 10.07 2.01 8.55
C MET A 2 8.55 1.85 8.45
N LEU A 3 7.97 2.34 7.36
CA LEU A 3 6.53 2.23 7.05
C LEU A 3 6.35 2.04 5.53
N ALA A 4 5.12 1.79 5.10
CA ALA A 4 4.76 1.61 3.70
C ALA A 4 4.28 2.90 3.04
N ARG A 5 4.75 3.14 1.82
CA ARG A 5 4.33 4.25 0.98
C ARG A 5 3.72 3.75 -0.33
N ALA A 6 2.58 4.30 -0.74
CA ALA A 6 1.88 3.91 -1.97
C ALA A 6 2.75 4.10 -3.22
N ILE A 7 2.83 3.07 -4.08
CA ILE A 7 3.51 3.11 -5.37
C ILE A 7 2.55 2.64 -6.47
N HIS A 8 2.51 3.39 -7.57
CA HIS A 8 1.79 3.01 -8.78
C HIS A 8 2.80 2.74 -9.90
N PHE A 9 2.74 1.55 -10.50
CA PHE A 9 3.53 1.23 -11.70
C PHE A 9 2.82 1.63 -12.99
N ASP A 10 1.50 1.67 -12.95
CA ASP A 10 0.61 2.04 -14.04
C ASP A 10 -0.73 2.53 -13.47
N GLU A 11 -1.73 2.71 -14.34
CA GLU A 11 -3.08 3.19 -13.98
C GLU A 11 -4.02 2.09 -13.48
N SER A 12 -3.55 0.85 -13.25
CA SER A 12 -4.40 -0.29 -12.88
C SER A 12 -5.22 -0.02 -11.63
N ASP A 13 -4.60 0.55 -10.59
CA ASP A 13 -5.26 0.85 -9.32
C ASP A 13 -6.46 1.81 -9.48
N MET A 14 -6.37 2.75 -10.44
CA MET A 14 -7.46 3.67 -10.81
C MET A 14 -8.67 2.94 -11.40
N ASN A 15 -8.42 1.80 -12.03
CA ASN A 15 -9.44 1.01 -12.71
C ASN A 15 -10.02 -0.08 -11.81
N VAL A 16 -9.23 -0.66 -10.90
CA VAL A 16 -9.65 -1.82 -10.08
C VAL A 16 -10.24 -1.44 -8.73
N PHE A 17 -9.91 -0.28 -8.15
CA PHE A 17 -10.45 0.17 -6.87
C PHE A 17 -11.59 1.18 -7.04
N HIS A 18 -12.48 1.27 -6.05
CA HIS A 18 -13.53 2.29 -6.01
C HIS A 18 -12.94 3.67 -5.75
N SER A 19 -12.04 3.74 -4.78
CA SER A 19 -11.24 4.91 -4.46
C SER A 19 -9.77 4.47 -4.48
N PRO A 20 -8.97 4.89 -5.46
CA PRO A 20 -7.54 4.62 -5.47
C PRO A 20 -6.82 5.53 -4.47
N ALA A 21 -5.75 5.02 -3.85
CA ALA A 21 -4.85 5.83 -3.04
C ALA A 21 -4.03 6.77 -3.95
N ARG A 22 -3.51 7.86 -3.39
CA ARG A 22 -2.56 8.75 -4.04
C ARG A 22 -1.15 8.17 -3.95
N THR A 23 -0.39 8.25 -5.05
CA THR A 23 1.04 7.93 -5.04
C THR A 23 1.76 8.68 -3.93
N GLY A 24 2.58 7.97 -3.16
CA GLY A 24 3.38 8.56 -2.09
C GLY A 24 2.63 8.83 -0.80
N GLU A 25 1.34 8.50 -0.67
CA GLU A 25 0.71 8.53 0.66
C GLU A 25 1.15 7.33 1.52
N TRP A 26 1.05 7.47 2.84
CA TRP A 26 1.36 6.39 3.77
C TRP A 26 0.26 5.34 3.78
N CYS A 27 0.62 4.07 3.94
CA CYS A 27 -0.33 2.97 3.91
C CYS A 27 -0.22 2.08 5.15
N ILE A 28 -1.36 1.49 5.52
CA ILE A 28 -1.47 0.37 6.47
C ILE A 28 -2.11 -0.83 5.77
N SER A 29 -2.15 -1.99 6.44
CA SER A 29 -2.85 -3.15 5.89
C SER A 29 -4.32 -2.82 5.60
N GLY A 30 -5.04 -2.28 6.60
CA GLY A 30 -6.48 -2.02 6.47
C GLY A 30 -7.31 -3.30 6.47
N GLY A 31 -6.80 -4.37 7.10
CA GLY A 31 -7.49 -5.66 7.23
C GLY A 31 -8.74 -5.56 8.10
N PHE A 32 -8.77 -4.63 9.06
CA PHE A 32 -9.89 -4.42 9.98
C PHE A 32 -11.23 -4.15 9.27
N GLU A 33 -11.20 -3.52 8.08
CA GLU A 33 -12.41 -3.22 7.27
C GLU A 33 -13.16 -4.46 6.81
N PHE A 34 -12.48 -5.61 6.77
CA PHE A 34 -13.02 -6.85 6.23
C PHE A 34 -13.45 -7.85 7.32
N SER A 35 -13.34 -7.46 8.60
CA SER A 35 -13.59 -8.34 9.74
C SER A 35 -15.01 -8.94 9.81
N ASN A 36 -15.98 -8.28 9.19
CA ASN A 36 -17.38 -8.71 9.12
C ASN A 36 -17.85 -9.13 7.71
N TRP A 37 -16.93 -9.29 6.76
CA TRP A 37 -17.27 -9.64 5.37
C TRP A 37 -17.49 -11.13 5.18
N SER A 38 -18.35 -11.45 4.23
CA SER A 38 -18.70 -12.80 3.79
C SER A 38 -18.40 -12.99 2.30
N GLU A 39 -18.55 -14.21 1.78
CA GLU A 39 -18.41 -14.46 0.34
C GLU A 39 -19.36 -13.60 -0.51
N GLY A 40 -20.52 -13.21 0.03
CA GLY A 40 -21.49 -12.35 -0.65
C GLY A 40 -20.98 -10.92 -0.90
N ASP A 41 -20.07 -10.43 -0.07
CA ASP A 41 -19.48 -9.09 -0.16
C ASP A 41 -18.33 -9.05 -1.20
N LEU A 42 -17.76 -10.22 -1.55
CA LEU A 42 -16.60 -10.36 -2.42
C LEU A 42 -16.96 -10.33 -3.92
N THR A 43 -17.51 -9.20 -4.37
CA THR A 43 -17.86 -8.98 -5.77
C THR A 43 -17.18 -7.73 -6.36
N GLY A 44 -16.87 -7.78 -7.67
CA GLY A 44 -16.33 -6.64 -8.41
C GLY A 44 -15.12 -5.97 -7.76
N LYS A 45 -15.16 -4.64 -7.65
CA LYS A 45 -14.09 -3.83 -7.04
C LYS A 45 -13.96 -4.01 -5.53
N ALA A 46 -15.03 -4.43 -4.84
CA ALA A 46 -14.97 -4.74 -3.40
C ALA A 46 -14.09 -5.97 -3.16
N ARG A 47 -14.22 -7.00 -4.02
CA ARG A 47 -13.31 -8.16 -4.01
C ARG A 47 -11.86 -7.75 -4.22
N GLN A 48 -11.58 -6.80 -5.13
CA GLN A 48 -10.20 -6.35 -5.35
C GLN A 48 -9.64 -5.66 -4.10
N ALA A 49 -10.38 -4.71 -3.52
CA ALA A 49 -9.97 -4.06 -2.27
C ALA A 49 -9.67 -5.08 -1.16
N PHE A 50 -10.52 -6.10 -1.02
CA PHE A 50 -10.28 -7.22 -0.10
C PHE A 50 -9.01 -7.98 -0.44
N SER A 51 -8.93 -8.52 -1.66
CA SER A 51 -7.89 -9.48 -2.05
C SER A 51 -6.49 -8.90 -2.02
N ASN A 52 -6.28 -7.64 -2.43
CA ASN A 52 -4.93 -7.08 -2.56
C ASN A 52 -4.80 -5.58 -2.26
N GLY A 53 -5.83 -4.93 -1.71
CA GLY A 53 -5.78 -3.50 -1.42
C GLY A 53 -5.15 -3.16 -0.07
N TRP A 54 -4.00 -2.48 -0.10
CA TRP A 54 -3.51 -1.71 1.05
C TRP A 54 -4.39 -0.48 1.27
N LEU A 55 -4.50 0.02 2.49
CA LEU A 55 -5.27 1.23 2.80
C LEU A 55 -4.36 2.45 2.92
N GLY A 56 -4.61 3.48 2.12
CA GLY A 56 -3.96 4.79 2.26
C GLY A 56 -4.47 5.54 3.49
N ALA A 57 -3.58 6.21 4.22
CA ALA A 57 -3.90 6.87 5.48
C ALA A 57 -4.27 8.36 5.31
N GLU A 58 -4.19 8.91 4.09
CA GLU A 58 -4.59 10.28 3.80
C GLU A 58 -5.91 10.31 3.02
N THR A 59 -6.01 9.50 1.96
CA THR A 59 -7.21 9.44 1.10
C THR A 59 -8.20 8.36 1.54
N PHE A 60 -7.74 7.39 2.35
CA PHE A 60 -8.49 6.15 2.63
C PHE A 60 -8.89 5.38 1.36
N GLY A 61 -8.13 5.59 0.29
CA GLY A 61 -8.18 4.80 -0.94
C GLY A 61 -7.34 3.53 -0.86
N ARG A 62 -7.37 2.74 -1.93
CA ARG A 62 -6.65 1.47 -2.04
C ARG A 62 -5.52 1.53 -3.06
N VAL A 63 -4.43 0.82 -2.78
CA VAL A 63 -3.29 0.64 -3.68
C VAL A 63 -2.85 -0.82 -3.66
N THR A 64 -2.35 -1.34 -4.78
CA THR A 64 -1.90 -2.73 -4.88
C THR A 64 -0.48 -2.92 -4.33
N PHE A 65 0.39 -1.93 -4.54
CA PHE A 65 1.79 -1.98 -4.17
C PHE A 65 2.17 -0.87 -3.20
N VAL A 66 3.03 -1.22 -2.25
CA VAL A 66 3.67 -0.25 -1.36
C VAL A 66 5.17 -0.49 -1.31
N ALA A 67 5.94 0.56 -1.07
CA ALA A 67 7.38 0.48 -0.86
C ALA A 67 7.75 0.83 0.58
N VAL A 68 8.70 0.07 1.14
CA VAL A 68 9.25 0.31 2.47
C VAL A 68 10.07 1.61 2.47
N THR A 69 9.69 2.56 3.31
CA THR A 69 10.29 3.90 3.40
C THR A 69 10.44 4.31 4.85
N LYS A 70 11.47 5.09 5.17
CA LYS A 70 11.64 5.69 6.50
C LYS A 70 10.54 6.73 6.75
N VAL A 71 9.84 6.60 7.88
CA VAL A 71 8.87 7.60 8.34
C VAL A 71 9.48 8.45 9.46
N GLU A 72 9.30 9.77 9.39
CA GLU A 72 9.75 10.68 10.43
C GLU A 72 8.70 10.79 11.56
N PRO A 73 9.09 11.10 12.82
CA PRO A 73 8.15 11.13 13.94
C PRO A 73 6.95 12.07 13.74
N VAL A 74 7.16 13.21 13.06
CA VAL A 74 6.07 14.15 12.75
C VAL A 74 5.07 13.58 11.74
N GLU A 75 5.55 12.80 10.78
CA GLU A 75 4.68 12.12 9.81
C GLU A 75 3.89 11.01 10.50
N TYR A 76 4.54 10.24 11.38
CA TYR A 76 3.89 9.21 12.19
C TYR A 76 2.71 9.76 13.00
N GLU A 77 2.92 10.85 13.75
CA GLU A 77 1.86 11.46 14.54
C GLU A 77 0.71 12.01 13.66
N THR A 78 1.04 12.51 12.47
CA THR A 78 0.03 12.99 11.50
C THR A 78 -0.85 11.84 11.00
N ILE A 79 -0.24 10.70 10.65
CA ILE A 79 -0.93 9.49 10.21
C ILE A 79 -1.84 8.97 11.33
N LYS A 80 -1.31 8.89 12.56
CA LYS A 80 -2.06 8.44 13.74
C LYS A 80 -3.30 9.29 13.99
N GLN A 81 -3.17 10.61 13.91
CA GLN A 81 -4.31 11.52 14.08
C GLN A 81 -5.36 11.36 12.95
N ALA A 82 -4.92 11.24 11.71
CA ALA A 82 -5.81 11.06 10.55
C ALA A 82 -6.61 9.76 10.66
N LEU A 83 -5.94 8.65 10.97
CA LEU A 83 -6.59 7.34 11.16
C LEU A 83 -7.58 7.37 12.34
N ALA A 84 -7.21 7.96 13.47
CA ALA A 84 -8.10 8.01 14.64
C ALA A 84 -9.39 8.79 14.34
N GLN A 85 -9.27 9.92 13.62
CA GLN A 85 -10.43 10.69 13.17
C GLN A 85 -11.29 9.89 12.21
N HIS A 86 -10.68 9.19 11.25
CA HIS A 86 -11.40 8.36 10.29
C HIS A 86 -12.13 7.20 10.96
N PHE A 87 -11.52 6.57 11.97
CA PHE A 87 -12.14 5.47 12.72
C PHE A 87 -13.39 5.91 13.48
N VAL A 88 -13.38 7.11 14.04
CA VAL A 88 -14.57 7.69 14.67
C VAL A 88 -15.64 8.01 13.63
N GLN A 89 -15.26 8.64 12.51
CA GLN A 89 -16.20 9.13 11.51
C GLN A 89 -16.84 8.02 10.65
N MET A 90 -16.07 7.02 10.26
CA MET A 90 -16.48 6.00 9.29
C MET A 90 -16.80 4.65 9.93
N TYR A 91 -16.08 4.28 11.00
CA TYR A 91 -16.21 2.98 11.65
C TYR A 91 -16.89 3.04 13.03
N GLY A 92 -17.27 4.23 13.49
CA GLY A 92 -18.09 4.42 14.68
C GLY A 92 -17.33 4.20 16.00
N ALA A 93 -16.01 4.38 16.02
CA ALA A 93 -15.28 4.37 17.28
C ALA A 93 -15.85 5.43 18.24
N PRO A 94 -16.07 5.10 19.53
CA PRO A 94 -16.85 5.96 20.44
C PRO A 94 -16.13 7.25 20.84
N SER A 95 -14.80 7.28 20.72
CA SER A 95 -13.97 8.46 21.00
C SER A 95 -12.63 8.35 20.28
N LEU A 96 -11.91 9.46 20.16
CA LEU A 96 -10.54 9.47 19.64
C LEU A 96 -9.58 8.65 20.52
N GLU A 97 -9.83 8.58 21.83
CA GLU A 97 -9.05 7.77 22.75
C GLU A 97 -9.22 6.28 22.47
N ALA A 98 -10.47 5.83 22.29
CA ALA A 98 -10.77 4.43 21.95
C ALA A 98 -10.23 4.06 20.56
N ALA A 99 -10.35 4.97 19.59
CA ALA A 99 -9.75 4.80 18.26
C ALA A 99 -8.22 4.74 18.33
N GLY A 100 -7.61 5.53 19.21
CA GLY A 100 -6.16 5.67 19.33
C GLY A 100 -5.44 4.35 19.61
N GLN A 101 -6.02 3.46 20.42
CA GLN A 101 -5.43 2.14 20.67
C GLN A 101 -5.42 1.28 19.40
N VAL A 102 -6.55 1.21 18.69
CA VAL A 102 -6.66 0.41 17.45
C VAL A 102 -5.72 0.96 16.38
N VAL A 103 -5.60 2.28 16.28
CA VAL A 103 -4.67 2.93 15.34
C VAL A 103 -3.22 2.62 15.69
N GLU A 104 -2.87 2.63 16.97
CA GLU A 104 -1.52 2.26 17.40
C GLU A 104 -1.20 0.80 17.06
N ASP A 105 -2.15 -0.11 17.24
CA ASP A 105 -1.98 -1.52 16.91
C ASP A 105 -1.77 -1.71 15.40
N GLU A 106 -2.58 -1.05 14.55
CA GLU A 106 -2.44 -1.09 13.08
C GLU A 106 -1.10 -0.50 12.61
N LEU A 107 -0.68 0.62 13.18
CA LEU A 107 0.60 1.25 12.86
C LEU A 107 1.79 0.42 13.32
N SER A 108 1.71 -0.14 14.53
CA SER A 108 2.74 -1.02 15.07
C SER A 108 2.92 -2.26 14.21
N HIS A 109 1.82 -2.90 13.80
CA HIS A 109 1.85 -4.04 12.89
C HIS A 109 2.52 -3.68 11.54
N MET A 110 2.19 -2.52 10.97
CA MET A 110 2.81 -2.06 9.74
C MET A 110 4.32 -1.77 9.90
N ILE A 111 4.71 -1.20 11.05
CA ILE A 111 6.11 -0.94 11.39
C ILE A 111 6.88 -2.24 11.56
N GLU A 112 6.33 -3.23 12.26
CA GLU A 112 6.93 -4.55 12.42
C GLU A 112 7.17 -5.20 11.05
N LEU A 113 6.14 -5.19 10.19
CA LEU A 113 6.24 -5.73 8.83
C LEU A 113 7.35 -5.03 7.99
N CYS A 114 7.53 -3.72 8.16
CA CYS A 114 8.49 -2.94 7.37
C CYS A 114 9.91 -2.90 7.94
N ASN A 115 10.08 -3.04 9.26
CA ASN A 115 11.40 -2.90 9.90
C ASN A 115 12.35 -4.05 9.56
N ASP A 116 11.82 -5.23 9.21
CA ASP A 116 12.60 -6.38 8.78
C ASP A 116 13.04 -6.32 7.31
N GLN A 117 12.75 -5.22 6.62
CA GLN A 117 12.91 -5.07 5.18
C GLN A 117 13.87 -3.93 4.81
N ASP A 118 14.61 -4.10 3.72
CA ASP A 118 15.45 -3.04 3.17
C ASP A 118 14.59 -1.88 2.60
N PRO A 119 15.09 -0.63 2.66
CA PRO A 119 14.43 0.50 2.00
C PRO A 119 14.18 0.23 0.51
N ASN A 120 13.02 0.67 0.02
CA ASN A 120 12.52 0.42 -1.34
C ASN A 120 12.16 -1.04 -1.66
N THR A 121 12.09 -1.92 -0.65
CA THR A 121 11.46 -3.24 -0.82
C THR A 121 9.98 -3.05 -1.11
N LEU A 122 9.48 -3.70 -2.17
CA LEU A 122 8.07 -3.67 -2.52
C LEU A 122 7.29 -4.73 -1.76
N LEU A 123 6.13 -4.37 -1.24
CA LEU A 123 5.23 -5.28 -0.53
C LEU A 123 3.89 -5.40 -1.24
N THR A 124 3.35 -6.62 -1.19
CA THR A 124 1.99 -6.94 -1.62
C THR A 124 1.27 -7.66 -0.49
N VAL A 125 -0.03 -7.42 -0.37
CA VAL A 125 -0.92 -8.12 0.56
C VAL A 125 -1.83 -9.04 -0.25
N ALA A 126 -2.08 -10.23 0.28
CA ALA A 126 -3.07 -11.16 -0.22
C ALA A 126 -4.02 -11.53 0.92
N ARG A 127 -5.33 -11.50 0.66
CA ARG A 127 -6.34 -11.88 1.64
C ARG A 127 -7.27 -12.96 1.14
N GLU A 128 -7.58 -13.89 2.04
CA GLU A 128 -8.51 -14.99 1.81
C GLU A 128 -9.48 -15.09 2.98
N LEU A 129 -10.76 -15.35 2.68
CA LEU A 129 -11.73 -15.71 3.72
C LEU A 129 -11.51 -17.16 4.11
N THR A 130 -11.47 -17.41 5.40
CA THR A 130 -11.36 -18.74 5.99
C THR A 130 -12.48 -18.94 7.01
N ASP A 131 -12.69 -20.18 7.45
CA ASP A 131 -13.68 -20.50 8.50
C ASP A 131 -13.42 -19.75 9.81
N SER A 132 -12.18 -19.30 10.05
CA SER A 132 -11.77 -18.55 11.24
C SER A 132 -11.71 -17.03 11.04
N GLY A 133 -12.13 -16.53 9.87
CA GLY A 133 -12.08 -15.10 9.51
C GLY A 133 -11.11 -14.81 8.37
N VAL A 134 -10.63 -13.57 8.30
CA VAL A 134 -9.74 -13.10 7.24
C VAL A 134 -8.31 -13.58 7.52
N LYS A 135 -7.71 -14.28 6.56
CA LYS A 135 -6.29 -14.62 6.57
C LYS A 135 -5.54 -13.64 5.68
N GLU A 136 -4.55 -12.97 6.24
CA GLU A 136 -3.66 -12.07 5.50
C GLU A 136 -2.31 -12.75 5.24
N SER A 137 -1.73 -12.48 4.08
CA SER A 137 -0.41 -12.97 3.69
C SER A 137 0.35 -11.86 2.99
N PHE A 138 1.54 -11.56 3.48
CA PHE A 138 2.38 -10.48 2.96
C PHE A 138 3.53 -11.06 2.16
N ARG A 139 3.75 -10.53 0.96
CA ARG A 139 4.86 -10.96 0.10
C ARG A 139 5.75 -9.77 -0.23
N MET A 140 7.04 -9.97 0.01
CA MET A 140 8.11 -9.05 -0.35
C MET A 140 8.58 -9.34 -1.77
N ILE A 141 8.83 -8.29 -2.52
CA ILE A 141 9.46 -8.32 -3.82
C ILE A 141 10.71 -7.46 -3.69
N GLU A 142 11.85 -8.12 -3.58
CA GLU A 142 13.14 -7.43 -3.56
C GLU A 142 13.33 -6.71 -4.89
N SER A 143 13.67 -5.42 -4.80
CA SER A 143 14.12 -4.65 -5.94
C SER A 143 15.44 -5.29 -6.40
N GLN A 144 15.44 -5.94 -7.57
CA GLN A 144 16.71 -6.30 -8.20
C GLN A 144 17.45 -4.99 -8.43
N ASP A 145 18.64 -4.85 -7.86
CA ASP A 145 19.56 -3.75 -8.17
C ASP A 145 19.61 -3.67 -9.70
N ALA A 146 18.97 -2.63 -10.26
CA ALA A 146 19.04 -2.36 -11.67
C ALA A 146 20.48 -1.94 -11.90
N GLY A 147 21.34 -2.93 -12.17
CA GLY A 147 22.70 -2.70 -12.58
C GLY A 147 22.65 -1.65 -13.69
N LEU A 148 23.26 -0.50 -13.42
CA LEU A 148 23.30 0.68 -14.30
C LEU A 148 23.90 0.39 -15.70
N ASP A 149 24.22 -0.87 -16.01
CA ASP A 149 24.82 -1.35 -17.25
C ASP A 149 23.82 -1.61 -18.39
N GLN A 150 22.50 -1.48 -18.18
CA GLN A 150 21.50 -1.80 -19.23
C GLN A 150 21.10 -0.63 -20.15
N PHE A 151 21.74 0.53 -20.08
CA PHE A 151 21.47 1.64 -20.99
C PHE A 151 22.70 2.08 -21.78
N ALA A 152 23.22 1.18 -22.63
CA ALA A 152 24.14 1.58 -23.71
C ALA A 152 24.06 0.63 -24.92
N ILE A 153 22.86 0.29 -25.43
CA ILE A 153 22.74 -0.39 -26.73
C ILE A 153 21.56 0.17 -27.52
N HIS A 154 21.83 1.21 -28.33
CA HIS A 154 21.28 1.56 -29.67
C HIS A 154 21.34 3.09 -29.86
N GLY A 155 21.86 3.65 -30.95
CA GLY A 155 22.35 3.02 -32.17
C GLY A 155 23.32 3.93 -32.93
N SER A 156 24.22 3.30 -33.67
CA SER A 156 24.98 3.93 -34.75
C SER A 156 23.99 4.36 -35.82
N LEU A 157 23.88 5.67 -36.05
CA LEU A 157 23.27 6.21 -37.25
C LEU A 157 24.22 5.93 -38.42
N ASP A 158 23.79 5.06 -39.32
CA ASP A 158 24.25 5.05 -40.70
C ASP A 158 23.89 6.41 -41.32
N GLU A 159 24.88 7.17 -41.77
CA GLU A 159 24.69 8.25 -42.76
C GLU A 159 25.42 7.87 -44.05
N GLU A 160 24.66 7.27 -44.96
CA GLU A 160 24.95 7.31 -46.39
C GLU A 160 24.72 8.74 -46.93
N GLY A 161 25.68 9.25 -47.71
CA GLY A 161 25.41 10.12 -48.85
C GLY A 161 25.68 11.61 -48.69
N HIS A 162 26.87 12.07 -49.12
CA HIS A 162 27.03 13.40 -49.70
C HIS A 162 27.84 13.35 -50.99
N SER A 163 27.12 13.47 -52.11
CA SER A 163 27.66 13.94 -53.39
C SER A 163 27.98 15.43 -53.31
N HIS A 164 29.13 15.84 -53.82
CA HIS A 164 29.25 17.08 -54.60
C HIS A 164 30.50 17.09 -55.48
#